data_AF-A0A6A4DWS2-F1
#
_entry.id   AF-A0A6A4DWS2-F1
#
_cell.length_a   1.000
_cell.length_b   1.000
_cell.length_c   1.000
_cell.angle_alpha   90.00
_cell.angle_beta   90.00
_cell.angle_gamma   90.00
#
_symmetry.space_group_name_H-M   'P 1'
#
loop_
_entity.id
_entity.type
_entity.pdbx_description
1 polymer ?
#
loop_
_entity_poly.entity_id
_entity_poly.type
_entity_poly.pdbx_seq_one_letter_code
_entity_poly.pdbx_strand_id
1 'polypeptide(L)'
;MNLRSLLATVIAVAGALGSVGGVRIGHDKMQPFAQPEPVTVSEKAAIKFKPNLQIHDGCHPYPAVNAAGETSGGLKGTGDPDGDCKGSPLGSQVYGRASWYKDLWAIMYVWYFPKEQDRTFKGKRHKWTAAVVWLDNPALEKPKILAVSTIGIDGVYKINKSGGEYINGTSIMLAYETGVTTTGLTLATVMDNVESQDLIMWEQMPDAARSGLTGGDFACPFIDEAFMPNLESARPSF
;
A
#
# COMPACT_ATOMS: atom_id res chain seq x y z
N MET A 1 -66.64 -11.23 17.18
CA MET A 1 -65.20 -11.28 17.51
C MET A 1 -64.65 -12.61 17.03
N ASN A 2 -63.82 -12.63 15.99
CA ASN A 2 -63.03 -13.79 15.59
C ASN A 2 -61.83 -13.30 14.77
N LEU A 3 -60.72 -13.08 15.46
CA LEU A 3 -59.45 -12.65 14.88
C LEU A 3 -58.66 -13.92 14.51
N ARG A 4 -58.57 -14.22 13.21
CA ARG A 4 -57.67 -15.27 12.70
C ARG A 4 -56.29 -14.66 12.49
N SER A 5 -55.35 -15.01 13.35
CA SER A 5 -53.93 -14.66 13.25
C SER A 5 -53.26 -15.46 12.13
N LEU A 6 -52.74 -14.76 11.11
CA LEU A 6 -51.80 -15.33 10.15
C LEU A 6 -50.39 -15.23 10.75
N LEU A 7 -49.76 -16.39 11.04
CA LEU A 7 -48.34 -16.50 11.32
C LEU A 7 -47.58 -16.53 9.98
N ALA A 8 -46.88 -15.45 9.65
CA ALA A 8 -45.91 -15.43 8.56
C ALA A 8 -44.58 -16.01 9.05
N THR A 9 -44.21 -17.19 8.54
CA THR A 9 -42.93 -17.83 8.82
C THR A 9 -41.86 -17.19 7.93
N VAL A 10 -41.04 -16.30 8.51
CA VAL A 10 -39.85 -15.77 7.85
C VAL A 10 -38.75 -16.83 7.96
N ILE A 11 -38.47 -17.53 6.85
CA ILE A 11 -37.31 -18.40 6.74
C ILE A 11 -36.09 -17.50 6.52
N ALA A 12 -35.34 -17.25 7.60
CA ALA A 12 -34.02 -16.64 7.49
C ALA A 12 -33.05 -17.69 6.92
N VAL A 13 -32.79 -17.61 5.62
CA VAL A 13 -31.66 -18.32 5.01
C VAL A 13 -30.39 -17.59 5.44
N ALA A 14 -29.79 -18.03 6.54
CA ALA A 14 -28.45 -17.63 6.91
C ALA A 14 -27.48 -18.22 5.86
N GLY A 15 -27.08 -17.40 4.90
CA GLY A 15 -25.99 -17.74 4.00
C GLY A 15 -24.71 -17.92 4.82
N ALA A 16 -24.21 -19.14 4.89
CA ALA A 16 -22.87 -19.40 5.39
C ALA A 16 -21.88 -18.77 4.40
N LEU A 17 -21.37 -17.58 4.73
CA LEU A 17 -20.15 -17.06 4.13
C LEU A 17 -19.00 -17.94 4.64
N GLY A 18 -18.78 -19.06 3.96
CA GLY A 18 -17.53 -19.80 4.10
C GLY A 18 -16.40 -18.87 3.66
N SER A 19 -15.49 -18.53 4.56
CA SER A 19 -14.23 -17.92 4.20
C SER A 19 -13.47 -18.92 3.35
N VAL A 20 -13.56 -18.78 2.02
CA VAL A 20 -12.61 -19.40 1.11
C VAL A 20 -11.28 -18.74 1.46
N GLY A 21 -10.46 -19.41 2.28
CA GLY A 21 -9.11 -18.93 2.57
C GLY A 21 -8.41 -18.71 1.24
N GLY A 22 -8.07 -17.45 0.94
CA GLY A 22 -7.52 -17.07 -0.36
C GLY A 22 -6.29 -17.92 -0.69
N VAL A 23 -6.15 -18.30 -1.96
CA VAL A 23 -5.02 -19.10 -2.42
C VAL A 23 -3.73 -18.31 -2.21
N ARG A 24 -2.74 -18.92 -1.56
CA ARG A 24 -1.42 -18.34 -1.33
C ARG A 24 -0.42 -18.96 -2.29
N ILE A 25 0.33 -18.15 -3.02
CA ILE A 25 1.35 -18.62 -3.98
C ILE A 25 2.75 -18.11 -3.61
N GLY A 26 3.78 -18.64 -4.26
CA GLY A 26 5.17 -18.17 -4.07
C GLY A 26 5.30 -16.67 -4.33
N HIS A 27 6.11 -15.98 -3.53
CA HIS A 27 6.28 -14.51 -3.66
C HIS A 27 6.89 -14.13 -5.01
N ASP A 28 7.65 -15.03 -5.63
CA ASP A 28 8.30 -14.89 -6.94
C ASP A 28 7.43 -15.34 -8.12
N LYS A 29 6.21 -15.84 -7.86
CA LYS A 29 5.24 -16.28 -8.88
C LYS A 29 4.08 -15.31 -9.05
N MET A 30 4.09 -14.21 -8.32
CA MET A 30 3.01 -13.25 -8.32
C MET A 30 3.14 -12.31 -9.51
N GLN A 31 2.17 -12.38 -10.42
CA GLN A 31 2.10 -11.50 -11.59
C GLN A 31 1.67 -10.09 -11.15
N PRO A 32 2.49 -9.04 -11.39
CA PRO A 32 2.06 -7.67 -11.13
C PRO A 32 1.02 -7.21 -12.16
N PHE A 33 0.28 -6.18 -11.78
CA PHE A 33 -0.57 -5.40 -12.66
C PHE A 33 0.28 -4.40 -13.44
N ALA A 34 0.06 -4.35 -14.76
CA ALA A 34 0.55 -3.25 -15.57
C ALA A 34 -0.10 -1.94 -15.10
N GLN A 35 0.65 -0.85 -15.13
CA GLN A 35 0.13 0.48 -14.80
C GLN A 35 -0.90 0.92 -15.86
N PRO A 36 -2.19 1.07 -15.53
CA PRO A 36 -3.20 1.49 -16.49
C PRO A 36 -3.03 2.97 -16.88
N GLU A 37 -3.50 3.34 -18.07
CA GLU A 37 -3.63 4.76 -18.44
C GLU A 37 -4.62 5.49 -17.52
N PRO A 38 -4.23 6.64 -16.93
CA PRO A 38 -5.08 7.32 -15.96
C PRO A 38 -6.21 8.11 -16.64
N VAL A 39 -7.45 7.87 -16.22
CA VAL A 39 -8.67 8.50 -16.77
C VAL A 39 -9.18 9.58 -15.83
N THR A 40 -9.37 9.25 -14.55
CA THR A 40 -9.98 10.15 -13.56
C THR A 40 -8.99 11.19 -13.03
N VAL A 41 -9.51 12.24 -12.39
CA VAL A 41 -8.67 13.25 -11.69
C VAL A 41 -7.79 12.59 -10.62
N SER A 42 -8.36 11.63 -9.88
CA SER A 42 -7.65 10.86 -8.85
C SER A 42 -6.47 10.08 -9.43
N GLU A 43 -6.71 9.31 -10.50
CA GLU A 43 -5.68 8.49 -11.16
C GLU A 43 -4.58 9.35 -11.77
N LYS A 44 -4.94 10.45 -12.44
CA LYS A 44 -3.97 11.39 -13.02
C LYS A 44 -3.10 12.03 -11.95
N ALA A 45 -3.69 12.43 -10.83
CA ALA A 45 -2.94 12.94 -9.68
C ALA A 45 -2.01 11.87 -9.10
N ALA A 46 -2.48 10.63 -8.95
CA ALA A 46 -1.68 9.53 -8.40
C ALA A 46 -0.46 9.18 -9.29
N ILE A 47 -0.61 9.25 -10.62
CA ILE A 47 0.54 9.09 -11.53
C ILE A 47 1.49 10.28 -11.45
N LYS A 48 0.96 11.51 -11.44
CA LYS A 48 1.76 12.74 -11.40
C LYS A 48 2.60 12.88 -10.13
N PHE A 49 2.05 12.45 -9.00
CA PHE A 49 2.68 12.57 -7.68
C PHE A 49 3.25 11.24 -7.17
N LYS A 50 3.46 10.26 -8.07
CA LYS A 50 4.04 8.96 -7.72
C LYS A 50 5.44 9.16 -7.13
N PRO A 51 5.72 8.64 -5.92
CA PRO A 51 7.06 8.69 -5.35
C PRO A 51 8.04 7.82 -6.13
N ASN A 52 9.30 8.25 -6.14
CA ASN A 52 10.43 7.41 -6.52
C ASN A 52 10.93 6.69 -5.26
N LEU A 53 11.21 5.40 -5.38
CA LEU A 53 11.75 4.59 -4.30
C LEU A 53 13.12 4.05 -4.69
N GLN A 54 14.11 4.29 -3.83
CA GLN A 54 15.38 3.56 -3.84
C GLN A 54 15.46 2.62 -2.64
N ILE A 55 16.06 1.46 -2.85
CA ILE A 55 16.26 0.46 -1.81
C ILE A 55 17.72 0.53 -1.37
N HIS A 56 17.97 0.93 -0.12
CA HIS A 56 19.34 0.95 0.42
C HIS A 56 19.77 -0.42 0.96
N ASP A 57 18.82 -1.15 1.55
CA ASP A 57 19.07 -2.45 2.18
C ASP A 57 17.76 -3.25 2.31
N GLY A 58 17.87 -4.56 2.47
CA GLY A 58 16.76 -5.48 2.65
C GLY A 58 16.05 -5.87 1.35
N CYS A 59 14.79 -6.31 1.49
CA CYS A 59 14.00 -6.74 0.34
C CYS A 59 13.63 -5.56 -0.58
N HIS A 60 13.46 -5.88 -1.85
CA HIS A 60 12.83 -5.01 -2.84
C HIS A 60 11.30 -5.16 -2.79
N PRO A 61 10.52 -4.25 -3.40
CA PRO A 61 9.07 -4.38 -3.44
C PRO A 61 8.61 -5.49 -4.40
N TYR A 62 7.60 -6.24 -3.99
CA TYR A 62 6.97 -7.33 -4.76
C TYR A 62 5.46 -7.10 -4.89
N PRO A 63 4.81 -7.70 -5.89
CA PRO A 63 3.36 -7.78 -5.89
C PRO A 63 2.85 -8.67 -4.74
N ALA A 64 1.84 -8.20 -4.03
CA ALA A 64 1.20 -8.88 -2.90
C ALA A 64 -0.02 -9.71 -3.33
N VAL A 65 -0.64 -9.36 -4.45
CA VAL A 65 -1.85 -9.99 -4.99
C VAL A 65 -1.80 -9.96 -6.51
N ASN A 66 -2.48 -10.89 -7.18
CA ASN A 66 -2.70 -10.87 -8.63
C ASN A 66 -4.17 -10.63 -8.98
N ALA A 67 -4.47 -10.55 -10.28
CA ALA A 67 -5.83 -10.32 -10.78
C ALA A 67 -6.86 -11.39 -10.37
N ALA A 68 -6.41 -12.61 -10.06
CA ALA A 68 -7.26 -13.72 -9.60
C ALA A 68 -7.55 -13.68 -8.09
N GLY A 69 -6.96 -12.75 -7.34
CA GLY A 69 -7.12 -12.67 -5.89
C GLY A 69 -6.22 -13.61 -5.11
N GLU A 70 -5.28 -14.29 -5.76
CA GLU A 70 -4.24 -15.06 -5.08
C GLU A 70 -3.27 -14.09 -4.40
N THR A 71 -2.81 -14.45 -3.21
CA THR A 71 -1.94 -13.57 -2.40
C THR A 71 -0.54 -14.16 -2.24
N SER A 72 0.43 -13.26 -2.03
CA SER A 72 1.82 -13.64 -1.80
C SER A 72 1.95 -14.43 -0.49
N GLY A 73 2.61 -15.59 -0.58
CA GLY A 73 3.01 -16.39 0.58
C GLY A 73 4.11 -15.71 1.40
N GLY A 74 4.79 -14.70 0.84
CA GLY A 74 5.93 -14.03 1.47
C GLY A 74 7.13 -14.95 1.71
N LEU A 75 8.12 -14.45 2.44
CA LEU A 75 9.31 -15.18 2.85
C LEU A 75 9.35 -15.31 4.37
N LYS A 76 9.99 -16.38 4.86
CA LYS A 76 10.30 -16.48 6.29
C LYS A 76 11.29 -15.37 6.65
N GLY A 77 11.06 -14.66 7.76
CA GLY A 77 11.96 -13.61 8.27
C GLY A 77 13.25 -14.17 8.88
N THR A 78 14.00 -14.93 8.09
CA THR A 78 15.27 -15.57 8.44
C THR A 78 16.23 -15.50 7.25
N GLY A 79 17.51 -15.80 7.49
CA GLY A 79 18.55 -15.74 6.47
C GLY A 79 19.13 -14.33 6.35
N ASP A 80 19.64 -13.98 5.19
CA ASP A 80 20.10 -12.62 4.93
C ASP A 80 18.91 -11.67 4.73
N PRO A 81 19.00 -10.38 5.11
CA PRO A 81 17.88 -9.43 4.99
C PRO A 81 17.29 -9.32 3.59
N ASP A 82 18.12 -9.39 2.56
CA ASP A 82 17.75 -9.33 1.14
C ASP A 82 17.72 -10.72 0.46
N GLY A 83 17.95 -11.79 1.23
CA GLY A 83 17.99 -13.16 0.74
C GLY A 83 16.66 -13.59 0.14
N ASP A 84 16.68 -14.03 -1.12
CA ASP A 84 15.54 -14.44 -1.95
C ASP A 84 14.52 -13.32 -2.26
N CYS A 85 14.85 -12.05 -1.98
CA CYS A 85 13.95 -10.91 -2.21
C CYS A 85 14.60 -9.68 -2.86
N LYS A 86 15.62 -9.87 -3.71
CA LYS A 86 16.31 -8.77 -4.44
C LYS A 86 15.58 -8.25 -5.68
N GLY A 87 14.34 -8.69 -5.90
CA GLY A 87 13.53 -8.34 -7.07
C GLY A 87 12.82 -9.56 -7.64
N SER A 88 11.53 -9.39 -7.95
CA SER A 88 10.73 -10.43 -8.58
C SER A 88 11.15 -10.62 -10.04
N PRO A 89 11.26 -11.87 -10.55
CA PRO A 89 11.48 -12.09 -11.97
C PRO A 89 10.31 -11.61 -12.85
N LEU A 90 9.13 -11.37 -12.26
CA LEU A 90 7.93 -10.90 -12.96
C LEU A 90 7.73 -9.39 -12.87
N GLY A 91 8.58 -8.67 -12.12
CA GLY A 91 8.48 -7.23 -11.90
C GLY A 91 7.95 -6.83 -10.51
N SER A 92 8.11 -5.55 -10.20
CA SER A 92 7.73 -4.93 -8.93
C SER A 92 6.33 -4.31 -8.99
N GLN A 93 5.83 -3.79 -7.86
CA GLN A 93 4.53 -3.10 -7.79
C GLN A 93 4.52 -2.04 -6.69
N VAL A 94 3.86 -0.92 -6.96
CA VAL A 94 3.35 0.00 -5.94
C VAL A 94 1.82 0.05 -6.05
N TYR A 95 1.15 0.05 -4.91
CA TYR A 95 -0.30 0.20 -4.84
C TYR A 95 -0.67 1.62 -4.42
N GLY A 96 -1.81 2.11 -4.88
CA GLY A 96 -2.30 3.44 -4.55
C GLY A 96 -3.74 3.46 -4.07
N ARG A 97 -4.10 4.36 -3.17
CA ARG A 97 -5.50 4.68 -2.86
C ARG A 97 -5.62 6.15 -2.46
N ALA A 98 -6.65 6.82 -2.93
CA ALA A 98 -6.80 8.26 -2.72
C ALA A 98 -8.21 8.65 -2.28
N SER A 99 -8.30 9.67 -1.45
CA SER A 99 -9.56 10.27 -1.00
C SER A 99 -9.34 11.66 -0.41
N TRP A 100 -10.39 12.46 -0.39
CA TRP A 100 -10.48 13.59 0.54
C TRP A 100 -10.46 13.09 1.98
N TYR A 101 -9.74 13.81 2.84
CA TYR A 101 -9.71 13.59 4.28
C TYR A 101 -9.48 14.92 5.01
N LYS A 102 -10.50 15.40 5.74
CA LYS A 102 -10.47 16.67 6.49
C LYS A 102 -9.89 17.84 5.65
N ASP A 103 -10.53 18.09 4.50
CA ASP A 103 -10.21 19.16 3.54
C ASP A 103 -8.85 19.07 2.82
N LEU A 104 -8.13 17.96 2.99
CA LEU A 104 -6.92 17.66 2.23
C LEU A 104 -7.18 16.49 1.29
N TRP A 105 -6.55 16.50 0.11
CA TRP A 105 -6.56 15.34 -0.76
C TRP A 105 -5.37 14.44 -0.43
N ALA A 106 -5.64 13.21 0.01
CA ALA A 106 -4.62 12.24 0.35
C ALA A 106 -4.45 11.21 -0.76
N ILE A 107 -3.19 10.92 -1.14
CA ILE A 107 -2.82 9.78 -1.98
C ILE A 107 -1.86 8.90 -1.18
N MET A 108 -2.31 7.72 -0.78
CA MET A 108 -1.48 6.73 -0.10
C MET A 108 -0.86 5.80 -1.14
N TYR A 109 0.47 5.75 -1.16
CA TYR A 109 1.28 4.80 -1.91
C TYR A 109 1.85 3.77 -0.96
N VAL A 110 1.79 2.51 -1.34
CA VAL A 110 2.05 1.39 -0.44
C VAL A 110 2.83 0.30 -1.18
N TRP A 111 3.89 -0.18 -0.51
CA TRP A 111 4.79 -1.20 -1.04
C TRP A 111 4.75 -2.42 -0.13
N TYR A 112 4.73 -3.58 -0.76
CA TYR A 112 4.81 -4.87 -0.09
C TYR A 112 6.19 -5.48 -0.27
N PHE A 113 6.72 -6.04 0.81
CA PHE A 113 7.97 -6.77 0.82
C PHE A 113 7.69 -8.19 1.35
N PRO A 114 8.27 -9.25 0.73
CA PRO A 114 8.01 -10.63 1.13
C PRO A 114 8.37 -10.92 2.60
N LYS A 115 9.39 -10.25 3.14
CA LYS A 115 9.80 -10.28 4.54
C LYS A 115 10.38 -8.92 4.96
N GLU A 116 10.43 -8.70 6.26
CA GLU A 116 11.27 -7.69 6.90
C GLU A 116 12.31 -8.42 7.74
N GLN A 117 13.54 -7.91 7.75
CA GLN A 117 14.57 -8.38 8.67
C GLN A 117 15.43 -7.20 9.11
N ASP A 118 15.54 -7.02 10.42
CA ASP A 118 16.32 -5.94 10.99
C ASP A 118 17.81 -6.29 11.12
N ARG A 119 18.64 -5.32 11.55
CA ARG A 119 20.07 -5.51 11.77
C ARG A 119 20.40 -6.47 12.93
N THR A 120 19.42 -6.89 13.73
CA THR A 120 19.55 -7.91 14.78
C THR A 120 19.16 -9.31 14.30
N PHE A 121 18.90 -9.47 12.99
CA PHE A 121 18.44 -10.70 12.35
C PHE A 121 17.11 -11.22 12.89
N LYS A 122 16.32 -10.36 13.53
CA LYS A 122 14.92 -10.64 13.83
C LYS A 122 14.10 -10.23 12.62
N GLY A 123 13.33 -11.17 12.10
CA GLY A 123 12.52 -10.93 10.91
C GLY A 123 11.07 -11.34 11.08
N LYS A 124 10.25 -10.80 10.19
CA LYS A 124 8.82 -11.10 10.06
C LYS A 124 8.52 -11.45 8.62
N ARG A 125 7.62 -12.41 8.43
CA ARG A 125 7.03 -12.67 7.12
C ARG A 125 6.06 -11.54 6.80
N HIS A 126 6.10 -11.05 5.58
CA HIS A 126 5.35 -9.89 5.10
C HIS A 126 5.79 -8.59 5.75
N LYS A 127 5.88 -7.56 4.93
CA LYS A 127 6.03 -6.18 5.39
C LYS A 127 5.31 -5.26 4.43
N TRP A 128 4.59 -4.32 5.00
CA TRP A 128 4.06 -3.17 4.29
C TRP A 128 4.75 -1.91 4.80
N THR A 129 4.93 -0.95 3.89
CA THR A 129 5.22 0.43 4.24
C THR A 129 4.35 1.35 3.39
N ALA A 130 4.20 2.60 3.81
CA ALA A 130 3.33 3.56 3.16
C ALA A 130 3.94 4.96 3.14
N ALA A 131 3.66 5.69 2.07
CA ALA A 131 3.82 7.13 1.99
C ALA A 131 2.48 7.77 1.63
N VAL A 132 2.07 8.81 2.34
CA VAL A 132 0.88 9.61 2.02
C VAL A 132 1.32 10.96 1.53
N VAL A 133 0.96 11.30 0.29
CA VAL A 133 1.13 12.63 -0.29
C VAL A 133 -0.15 13.41 -0.08
N TRP A 134 -0.05 14.53 0.64
CA TRP A 134 -1.17 15.41 0.93
C TRP A 134 -1.16 16.59 -0.03
N LEU A 135 -2.22 16.74 -0.82
CA LEU A 135 -2.41 17.83 -1.76
C LEU A 135 -3.50 18.79 -1.29
N ASP A 136 -3.45 20.02 -1.80
CA ASP A 136 -4.54 20.99 -1.65
C ASP A 136 -5.81 20.53 -2.40
N ASN A 137 -5.72 20.33 -3.72
CA ASN A 137 -6.83 19.87 -4.54
C ASN A 137 -6.30 19.25 -5.85
N PRO A 138 -6.59 17.97 -6.13
CA PRO A 138 -6.06 17.26 -7.30
C PRO A 138 -6.63 17.75 -8.63
N ALA A 139 -7.75 18.48 -8.61
CA ALA A 139 -8.42 18.99 -9.81
C ALA A 139 -7.82 20.32 -10.32
N LEU A 140 -6.89 20.93 -9.57
CA LEU A 140 -6.19 22.13 -10.01
C LEU A 140 -5.24 21.79 -11.16
N GLU A 141 -4.96 22.77 -12.02
CA GLU A 141 -3.93 22.64 -13.06
C GLU A 141 -2.54 22.35 -12.45
N LYS A 142 -2.26 22.99 -11.30
CA LYS A 142 -1.03 22.84 -10.53
C LYS A 142 -1.35 22.57 -9.05
N PRO A 143 -1.76 21.33 -8.70
CA PRO A 143 -1.95 20.95 -7.31
C PRO A 143 -0.65 21.11 -6.53
N LYS A 144 -0.74 21.53 -5.28
CA LYS A 144 0.39 21.74 -4.39
C LYS A 144 0.50 20.57 -3.43
N ILE A 145 1.71 20.02 -3.29
CA ILE A 145 2.04 19.14 -2.16
C ILE A 145 2.08 20.02 -0.91
N LEU A 146 1.31 19.67 0.10
CA LEU A 146 1.24 20.35 1.39
C LEU A 146 2.03 19.61 2.47
N ALA A 147 2.08 18.28 2.39
CA ALA A 147 2.88 17.44 3.27
C ALA A 147 3.12 16.06 2.64
N VAL A 148 4.13 15.36 3.16
CA VAL A 148 4.41 13.96 2.92
C VAL A 148 4.55 13.26 4.26
N SER A 149 3.82 12.16 4.42
CA SER A 149 3.88 11.33 5.63
C SER A 149 4.37 9.94 5.30
N THR A 150 5.40 9.43 5.94
CA THR A 150 5.96 8.09 5.65
C THR A 150 5.91 7.19 6.88
N ILE A 151 5.64 5.89 6.72
CA ILE A 151 5.91 4.93 7.79
C ILE A 151 7.43 4.83 7.95
N GLY A 152 7.95 5.47 8.98
CA GLY A 152 9.38 5.56 9.26
C GLY A 152 9.96 4.24 9.76
N ILE A 153 11.28 4.22 9.94
CA ILE A 153 12.01 3.07 10.48
C ILE A 153 11.54 2.66 11.88
N ASP A 154 10.83 3.50 12.62
CA ASP A 154 10.24 3.18 13.92
C ASP A 154 8.80 2.65 13.83
N GLY A 155 8.28 2.45 12.61
CA GLY A 155 6.96 1.88 12.36
C GLY A 155 5.80 2.86 12.55
N VAL A 156 6.06 4.15 12.77
CA VAL A 156 5.03 5.19 12.88
C VAL A 156 5.14 6.20 11.75
N TYR A 157 4.05 6.95 11.49
CA TYR A 157 4.08 8.00 10.48
C TYR A 157 4.99 9.17 10.89
N LYS A 158 5.96 9.49 10.04
CA LYS A 158 6.78 10.70 10.08
C LYS A 158 6.20 11.71 9.11
N ILE A 159 5.73 12.83 9.62
CA ILE A 159 5.01 13.87 8.86
C ILE A 159 5.97 15.02 8.56
N ASN A 160 6.13 15.33 7.28
CA ASN A 160 6.99 16.41 6.82
C ASN A 160 6.16 17.38 5.98
N LYS A 161 6.07 18.64 6.41
CA LYS A 161 5.39 19.69 5.62
C LYS A 161 6.20 20.02 4.37
N SER A 162 5.51 20.46 3.32
CA SER A 162 6.09 20.73 2.00
C SER A 162 7.25 21.73 2.02
N GLY A 163 8.15 21.62 1.03
CA GLY A 163 9.24 22.58 0.80
C GLY A 163 10.65 22.07 1.08
N GLY A 164 10.82 20.77 1.31
CA GLY A 164 12.16 20.19 1.44
C GLY A 164 12.76 19.73 0.12
N GLU A 165 14.08 19.51 0.13
CA GLU A 165 14.89 19.04 -1.01
C GLU A 165 14.53 17.62 -1.50
N TYR A 166 13.64 16.93 -0.79
CA TYR A 166 13.15 15.59 -1.11
C TYR A 166 12.03 15.57 -2.17
N ILE A 167 11.70 16.71 -2.76
CA ILE A 167 10.72 16.82 -3.85
C ILE A 167 11.46 17.23 -5.13
N ASN A 168 11.46 16.35 -6.13
CA ASN A 168 11.97 16.63 -7.46
C ASN A 168 10.82 16.81 -8.45
N GLY A 169 10.51 18.06 -8.80
CA GLY A 169 9.34 18.40 -9.59
C GLY A 169 8.04 18.08 -8.84
N THR A 170 7.36 17.00 -9.24
CA THR A 170 6.15 16.48 -8.56
C THR A 170 6.39 15.13 -7.87
N SER A 171 7.57 14.54 -8.02
CA SER A 171 7.90 13.24 -7.43
C SER A 171 8.60 13.41 -6.09
N ILE A 172 8.11 12.68 -5.10
CA ILE A 172 8.72 12.57 -3.77
C ILE A 172 9.85 11.54 -3.87
N MET A 173 11.03 11.88 -3.35
CA MET A 173 12.18 10.97 -3.29
C MET A 173 12.20 10.25 -1.95
N LEU A 174 12.08 8.92 -2.00
CA LEU A 174 12.03 8.05 -0.84
C LEU A 174 13.15 7.03 -0.87
N ALA A 175 13.70 6.71 0.30
CA ALA A 175 14.56 5.56 0.51
C ALA A 175 13.87 4.56 1.44
N TYR A 176 14.00 3.27 1.12
CA TYR A 176 13.70 2.20 2.05
C TYR A 176 14.96 1.79 2.79
N GLU A 177 14.90 1.78 4.12
CA GLU A 177 16.06 1.62 4.98
C GLU A 177 15.82 0.60 6.10
N THR A 178 16.90 -0.10 6.46
CA THR A 178 16.97 -0.96 7.64
C THR A 178 17.50 -0.17 8.84
N GLY A 179 16.62 0.09 9.80
CA GLY A 179 16.98 0.58 11.14
C GLY A 179 17.52 -0.54 12.05
N VAL A 180 17.72 -0.23 13.34
CA VAL A 180 18.26 -1.22 14.29
C VAL A 180 17.28 -2.37 14.53
N THR A 181 16.00 -2.06 14.72
CA THR A 181 14.97 -3.04 15.14
C THR A 181 13.84 -3.23 14.12
N THR A 182 13.83 -2.45 13.05
CA THR A 182 12.71 -2.32 12.11
C THR A 182 13.18 -1.67 10.81
N THR A 183 12.39 -1.82 9.75
CA THR A 183 12.59 -1.19 8.44
C THR A 183 11.48 -0.18 8.14
N GLY A 184 11.76 0.80 7.30
CA GLY A 184 10.77 1.81 6.92
C GLY A 184 11.27 2.78 5.86
N LEU A 185 10.44 3.81 5.60
CA LEU A 185 10.71 4.83 4.59
C LEU A 185 11.28 6.10 5.22
N THR A 186 12.33 6.62 4.60
CA THR A 186 12.92 7.94 4.87
C THR A 186 12.77 8.83 3.64
N LEU A 187 12.88 10.14 3.83
CA LEU A 187 12.96 11.10 2.74
C LEU A 187 14.41 11.17 2.25
N ALA A 188 14.60 11.08 0.94
CA ALA A 188 15.91 11.16 0.29
C ALA A 188 16.07 12.52 -0.40
N THR A 189 17.31 13.02 -0.50
CA THR A 189 17.63 14.26 -1.24
C THR A 189 18.42 13.99 -2.52
N VAL A 190 18.98 12.79 -2.66
CA VAL A 190 19.72 12.31 -3.84
C VAL A 190 19.23 10.91 -4.17
N MET A 191 19.08 10.63 -5.47
CA MET A 191 18.60 9.35 -5.98
C MET A 191 19.62 8.78 -6.98
N ASP A 192 20.05 7.54 -6.76
CA ASP A 192 21.04 6.89 -7.62
C ASP A 192 20.44 5.68 -8.35
N ASN A 193 19.83 4.75 -7.61
CA ASN A 193 19.28 3.50 -8.13
C ASN A 193 17.76 3.46 -7.95
N VAL A 194 17.05 4.34 -8.65
CA VAL A 194 15.58 4.38 -8.61
C VAL A 194 15.02 3.13 -9.27
N GLU A 195 14.22 2.39 -8.53
CA GLU A 195 13.49 1.27 -9.11
C GLU A 195 12.19 1.76 -9.75
N SER A 196 11.86 1.20 -10.92
CA SER A 196 10.56 1.42 -11.54
C SER A 196 9.54 0.46 -10.93
N GLN A 197 8.41 1.00 -10.46
CA GLN A 197 7.24 0.21 -10.10
C GLN A 197 6.01 0.71 -10.85
N ASP A 198 5.28 -0.22 -11.44
CA ASP A 198 3.95 0.07 -11.97
C ASP A 198 2.99 0.38 -10.82
N LEU A 199 2.22 1.45 -10.98
CA LEU A 199 1.18 1.84 -10.04
C LEU A 199 -0.15 1.19 -10.42
N ILE A 200 -0.80 0.57 -9.44
CA ILE A 200 -2.20 0.15 -9.55
C ILE A 200 -3.01 0.78 -8.41
N MET A 201 -4.05 1.54 -8.76
CA MET A 201 -4.95 2.12 -7.77
C MET A 201 -5.95 1.08 -7.25
N TRP A 202 -6.40 1.23 -6.00
CA TRP A 202 -7.42 0.36 -5.38
C TRP A 202 -8.66 0.22 -6.26
N GLU A 203 -9.14 1.34 -6.79
CA GLU A 203 -10.32 1.40 -7.65
C GLU A 203 -10.10 0.78 -9.04
N GLN A 204 -8.85 0.58 -9.47
CA GLN A 204 -8.50 -0.08 -10.73
C GLN A 204 -8.34 -1.61 -10.58
N MET A 205 -8.25 -2.12 -9.35
CA MET A 205 -8.09 -3.56 -9.11
C MET A 205 -9.41 -4.34 -9.28
N PRO A 206 -9.36 -5.56 -9.87
CA PRO A 206 -10.49 -6.47 -9.88
C PRO A 206 -11.01 -6.78 -8.47
N ASP A 207 -12.31 -7.08 -8.36
CA ASP A 207 -12.94 -7.43 -7.07
C ASP A 207 -12.23 -8.60 -6.38
N ALA A 208 -11.74 -9.57 -7.15
CA ALA A 208 -10.98 -10.71 -6.61
C ALA A 208 -9.67 -10.27 -5.94
N ALA A 209 -8.93 -9.35 -6.56
CA ALA A 209 -7.70 -8.80 -6.00
C ALA A 209 -7.95 -8.00 -4.72
N ARG A 210 -8.98 -7.13 -4.73
CA ARG A 210 -9.40 -6.41 -3.52
C ARG A 210 -9.82 -7.37 -2.41
N SER A 211 -10.60 -8.40 -2.74
CA SER A 211 -11.01 -9.44 -1.80
C SER A 211 -9.82 -10.22 -1.24
N GLY A 212 -8.82 -10.53 -2.06
CA GLY A 212 -7.58 -11.19 -1.65
C GLY A 212 -6.78 -10.34 -0.65
N LEU A 213 -6.66 -9.04 -0.89
CA LEU A 213 -5.97 -8.11 0.02
C LEU A 213 -6.73 -7.92 1.34
N THR A 214 -8.06 -7.85 1.30
CA THR A 214 -8.91 -7.70 2.50
C THR A 214 -8.95 -8.99 3.33
N GLY A 215 -9.05 -10.15 2.70
CA GLY A 215 -9.09 -11.45 3.38
C GLY A 215 -7.72 -12.00 3.78
N GLY A 216 -6.63 -11.36 3.33
CA GLY A 216 -5.27 -11.79 3.58
C GLY A 216 -4.78 -11.48 5.00
N ASP A 217 -4.17 -12.48 5.65
CA ASP A 217 -3.56 -12.33 6.97
C ASP A 217 -2.13 -11.73 6.88
N PHE A 218 -2.06 -10.47 6.41
CA PHE A 218 -0.80 -9.71 6.30
C PHE A 218 -0.98 -8.19 6.49
N ALA A 219 -2.10 -7.76 7.08
CA ALA A 219 -2.36 -6.38 7.53
C ALA A 219 -2.16 -5.31 6.43
N CYS A 220 -2.82 -5.50 5.29
CA CYS A 220 -2.76 -4.56 4.17
C CYS A 220 -3.28 -3.15 4.59
N PRO A 221 -2.49 -2.07 4.44
CA PRO A 221 -2.78 -0.77 5.08
C PRO A 221 -3.84 0.08 4.35
N PHE A 222 -4.22 -0.29 3.14
CA PHE A 222 -5.07 0.53 2.25
C PHE A 222 -6.40 -0.14 1.87
N ILE A 223 -6.73 -1.25 2.54
CA ILE A 223 -8.07 -1.86 2.46
C ILE A 223 -9.12 -0.96 3.14
N ASP A 224 -10.39 -1.25 2.90
CA ASP A 224 -11.51 -0.41 3.34
C ASP A 224 -11.49 -0.12 4.85
N GLU A 225 -11.16 -1.12 5.66
CA GLU A 225 -11.14 -1.03 7.12
C GLU A 225 -9.92 -0.26 7.65
N ALA A 226 -8.82 -0.22 6.90
CA ALA A 226 -7.54 0.34 7.34
C ALA A 226 -7.23 1.72 6.76
N PHE A 227 -7.79 2.05 5.60
CA PHE A 227 -7.42 3.23 4.82
C PHE A 227 -7.65 4.54 5.59
N MET A 228 -8.87 4.80 6.06
CA MET A 228 -9.19 6.04 6.78
C MET A 228 -8.46 6.17 8.14
N PRO A 229 -8.38 5.11 8.98
CA PRO A 229 -7.55 5.15 10.20
C PRO A 229 -6.07 5.46 9.94
N ASN A 230 -5.50 4.93 8.85
CA ASN A 230 -4.13 5.24 8.47
C ASN A 230 -3.98 6.69 7.98
N LEU A 231 -4.96 7.23 7.26
CA LEU A 231 -4.97 8.65 6.91
C LEU A 231 -5.03 9.57 8.14
N GLU A 232 -5.84 9.23 9.16
CA GLU A 232 -5.87 9.98 10.43
C GLU A 232 -4.49 10.00 11.09
N SER A 233 -3.81 8.85 11.15
CA SER A 233 -2.49 8.71 11.75
C SER A 233 -1.40 9.45 10.98
N ALA A 234 -1.55 9.57 9.66
CA ALA A 234 -0.62 10.23 8.77
C ALA A 234 -0.89 11.73 8.60
N ARG A 235 -1.98 12.27 9.15
CA ARG A 235 -2.48 13.60 8.80
C ARG A 235 -1.60 14.73 9.34
N PRO A 236 -1.17 15.70 8.51
CA PRO A 236 -0.49 16.90 8.99
C PRO A 236 -1.43 17.80 9.81
N SER A 237 -0.88 18.44 10.83
CA SER A 237 -1.50 19.57 11.53
C SER A 237 -0.99 20.89 10.96
N PHE A 238 -1.90 21.80 10.62
CA PHE A 238 -1.60 23.17 10.18
C PHE A 238 -2.12 24.17 11.20
#